data_AF-A0AA51L4I2-F1
#
_entry.id   AF-A0AA51L4I2-F1
#
_cell.length_a   1.000
_cell.length_b   1.000
_cell.length_c   1.000
_cell.angle_alpha   90.00
_cell.angle_beta   90.00
_cell.angle_gamma   90.00
#
_symmetry.space_group_name_H-M   'P 1'
#
loop_
_entity.id
_entity.type
_entity.pdbx_description
1 polymer ?
#
loop_
_entity_poly.entity_id
_entity_poly.type
_entity_poly.pdbx_seq_one_letter_code
_entity_poly.pdbx_strand_id
1 'polypeptide(L)'
;MVDKLNNLVKDTQEQATKTQKLSMLLEAEASQSVERMYDLSTTTTILARDQLFEIMEFLDDLGQVLQPNNHNEKVQEILKQLEYMREMAQYRTHATTEITITLSDLLKSLHEQSSELSEISNTLLEQMGKFKL
;
A
#
# COMPACT_ATOMS: atom_id res chain seq x y z
N MET A 1 23.01 31.90 32.10
CA MET A 1 23.23 30.55 31.53
C MET A 1 22.08 29.62 31.92
N VAL A 2 21.71 29.60 33.20
CA VAL A 2 20.54 28.87 33.73
C VAL A 2 19.24 29.21 32.99
N ASP A 3 18.93 30.50 32.75
CA ASP A 3 17.68 30.87 32.05
C ASP A 3 17.62 30.38 30.60
N LYS A 4 18.76 30.35 29.89
CA LYS A 4 18.83 29.81 28.52
C LYS A 4 18.63 28.30 28.50
N LEU A 5 19.18 27.60 29.50
CA LEU A 5 18.99 26.16 29.66
C LEU A 5 17.53 25.83 30.01
N ASN A 6 16.92 26.58 30.93
CA ASN A 6 15.51 26.41 31.29
C ASN A 6 14.58 26.68 30.11
N ASN A 7 14.85 27.71 29.31
CA ASN A 7 14.09 27.96 28.09
C ASN A 7 14.27 26.84 27.05
N LEU A 8 15.50 26.35 26.84
CA LEU A 8 15.76 25.22 25.95
C LEU A 8 15.02 23.94 26.39
N VAL A 9 15.02 23.64 27.69
CA VAL A 9 14.28 22.51 28.27
C VAL A 9 12.78 22.74 28.15
N LYS A 10 12.27 23.96 28.30
CA LYS A 10 10.85 24.22 28.08
C LYS A 10 10.46 24.01 26.61
N ASP A 11 11.20 24.60 25.69
CA ASP A 11 10.93 24.54 24.25
C ASP A 11 11.01 23.09 23.74
N THR A 12 12.02 22.33 24.19
CA THR A 12 12.18 20.92 23.80
C THR A 12 11.03 20.05 24.38
N GLN A 13 10.49 20.40 25.55
CA GLN A 13 9.39 19.65 26.18
C GLN A 13 8.10 19.88 25.40
N GLU A 14 7.86 21.11 24.96
CA GLU A 14 6.73 21.46 24.10
C GLU A 14 6.82 20.73 22.75
N GLN A 15 8.00 20.69 22.12
CA GLN A 15 8.18 19.94 20.87
C GLN A 15 8.01 18.44 21.05
N ALA A 16 8.60 17.84 22.09
CA ALA A 16 8.41 16.42 22.37
C ALA A 16 6.93 16.10 22.63
N THR A 17 6.22 16.89 23.44
CA THR A 17 4.77 16.69 23.66
C THR A 17 3.99 16.76 22.35
N LYS A 18 4.34 17.70 21.46
CA LYS A 18 3.72 17.82 20.14
C LYS A 18 4.02 16.60 19.25
N THR A 19 5.27 16.14 19.21
CA THR A 19 5.68 14.96 18.47
C THR A 19 4.94 13.72 18.95
N GLN A 20 4.87 13.50 20.27
CA GLN A 20 4.11 12.39 20.84
C GLN A 20 2.63 12.41 20.42
N LYS A 21 2.00 13.58 20.48
CA LYS A 21 0.60 13.71 20.08
C LYS A 21 0.42 13.38 18.61
N LEU A 22 1.30 13.89 17.75
CA LEU A 22 1.26 13.64 16.32
C LEU A 22 1.56 12.18 15.98
N SER A 23 2.51 11.54 16.66
CA SER A 23 2.85 10.13 16.45
C SER A 23 1.70 9.21 16.84
N MET A 24 1.01 9.46 17.96
CA MET A 24 -0.17 8.68 18.36
C MET A 24 -1.34 8.85 17.37
N LEU A 25 -1.55 10.06 16.85
CA LEU A 25 -2.57 10.29 15.81
C LEU A 25 -2.21 9.56 14.52
N LEU A 26 -0.95 9.67 14.08
CA LEU A 26 -0.44 8.99 12.89
C LEU A 26 -0.55 7.47 13.02
N GLU A 27 -0.22 6.92 14.20
CA GLU A 27 -0.33 5.49 14.47
C GLU A 27 -1.78 4.99 14.39
N ALA A 28 -2.72 5.74 14.99
CA ALA A 28 -4.14 5.41 14.95
C ALA A 28 -4.71 5.50 13.53
N GLU A 29 -4.37 6.56 12.79
CA GLU A 29 -4.77 6.74 11.39
C GLU A 29 -4.15 5.68 10.48
N ALA A 30 -2.87 5.35 10.69
CA ALA A 30 -2.17 4.29 9.97
C ALA A 30 -2.83 2.94 10.23
N SER A 31 -3.12 2.60 11.49
CA SER A 31 -3.79 1.34 11.85
C SER A 31 -5.16 1.21 11.20
N GLN A 32 -5.99 2.26 11.24
CA GLN A 32 -7.29 2.25 10.56
C GLN A 32 -7.16 2.18 9.03
N SER A 33 -6.14 2.84 8.47
CA SER A 33 -5.87 2.81 7.03
C SER A 33 -5.35 1.45 6.58
N VAL A 34 -4.55 0.76 7.40
CA VAL A 34 -4.07 -0.62 7.17
C VAL A 34 -5.26 -1.56 6.99
N GLU A 35 -6.19 -1.56 7.93
CA GLU A 35 -7.35 -2.46 7.90
C GLU A 35 -8.19 -2.23 6.64
N ARG A 36 -8.57 -0.96 6.38
CA ARG A 36 -9.35 -0.61 5.19
C ARG A 36 -8.65 -0.92 3.88
N MET A 37 -7.35 -0.63 3.79
CA MET A 37 -6.58 -0.92 2.58
C MET A 37 -6.38 -2.41 2.38
N TYR A 38 -6.18 -3.17 3.45
CA TYR A 38 -6.10 -4.63 3.36
C TYR A 38 -7.40 -5.21 2.80
N ASP A 39 -8.56 -4.78 3.32
CA ASP A 39 -9.86 -5.22 2.83
C ASP A 39 -10.08 -4.83 1.36
N LEU A 40 -9.82 -3.56 1.01
CA LEU A 40 -10.01 -3.04 -0.34
C LEU A 40 -9.08 -3.75 -1.34
N SER A 41 -7.81 -3.88 -1.00
CA SER A 41 -6.78 -4.46 -1.88
C SER A 41 -6.96 -5.97 -2.06
N THR A 42 -7.32 -6.68 -0.99
CA THR A 42 -7.68 -8.10 -1.07
C THR A 42 -8.90 -8.30 -1.95
N THR A 43 -9.95 -7.52 -1.72
CA THR A 43 -11.19 -7.59 -2.53
C THR A 43 -10.91 -7.27 -3.99
N THR A 44 -10.14 -6.21 -4.26
CA THR A 44 -9.80 -5.80 -5.63
C THR A 44 -8.93 -6.85 -6.33
N THR A 45 -7.99 -7.47 -5.62
CA THR A 45 -7.14 -8.53 -6.16
C THR A 45 -7.93 -9.79 -6.47
N ILE A 46 -8.88 -10.17 -5.62
CA ILE A 46 -9.79 -11.29 -5.86
C ILE A 46 -10.64 -11.00 -7.10
N LEU A 47 -11.28 -9.84 -7.17
CA LEU A 47 -12.09 -9.45 -8.33
C LEU A 47 -11.27 -9.42 -9.63
N ALA A 48 -10.05 -8.91 -9.59
CA ALA A 48 -9.16 -8.90 -10.75
C ALA A 48 -8.80 -10.31 -11.21
N ARG A 49 -8.60 -11.25 -10.27
CA ARG A 49 -8.36 -12.67 -10.58
C ARG A 49 -9.58 -13.35 -11.17
N ASP A 50 -10.77 -13.10 -10.62
CA ASP A 50 -12.01 -13.67 -11.15
C ASP A 50 -12.27 -13.14 -12.56
N GLN A 51 -12.10 -11.84 -12.78
CA GLN A 51 -12.19 -11.23 -14.11
C GLN A 51 -11.16 -11.81 -15.09
N LEU A 52 -9.93 -12.07 -14.62
CA LEU A 52 -8.92 -12.72 -15.46
C LEU A 52 -9.40 -14.10 -15.91
N PHE A 53 -9.97 -14.91 -15.02
CA PHE A 53 -10.48 -16.23 -15.39
C PHE A 53 -11.60 -16.13 -16.43
N GLU A 54 -12.58 -15.26 -16.22
CA GLU A 54 -13.68 -15.05 -17.17
C GLU A 54 -13.17 -14.57 -18.55
N ILE A 55 -12.22 -13.63 -18.57
CA ILE A 55 -11.62 -13.14 -19.80
C ILE A 55 -10.85 -14.25 -20.50
N MET A 56 -10.05 -15.04 -19.77
CA MET A 56 -9.27 -16.12 -20.37
C MET A 56 -10.17 -17.19 -20.96
N GLU A 57 -11.24 -17.60 -20.26
CA GLU A 57 -12.23 -18.55 -20.75
C GLU A 57 -12.90 -18.04 -22.03
N PHE A 58 -13.37 -16.79 -22.04
CA PHE A 58 -13.96 -16.17 -23.22
C PHE A 58 -12.98 -16.12 -24.41
N LEU A 59 -11.73 -15.74 -24.17
CA LEU A 59 -10.69 -15.67 -25.21
C LEU A 59 -10.27 -17.08 -25.69
N ASP A 60 -10.36 -18.11 -24.84
CA ASP A 60 -10.15 -19.51 -25.20
C ASP A 60 -11.26 -20.01 -26.12
N ASP A 61 -12.52 -19.80 -25.73
CA ASP A 61 -13.69 -20.18 -26.54
C ASP A 61 -13.65 -19.50 -27.91
N LEU A 62 -13.36 -18.20 -27.94
CA LEU A 62 -13.25 -17.46 -29.19
C LEU A 62 -12.08 -17.96 -30.05
N GLY A 63 -10.95 -18.28 -29.43
CA GLY A 63 -9.80 -18.89 -30.09
C GLY A 63 -10.16 -20.22 -30.75
N GLN A 64 -10.85 -21.11 -30.03
CA GLN A 64 -11.27 -22.42 -30.53
C GLN A 64 -12.25 -22.31 -31.72
N VAL A 65 -13.19 -21.36 -31.67
CA VAL A 65 -14.14 -21.12 -32.78
C VAL A 65 -13.43 -20.61 -34.04
N LEU A 66 -12.41 -19.78 -33.87
CA LEU A 66 -11.68 -19.17 -34.99
C LEU A 66 -10.58 -20.07 -35.57
N GLN A 67 -10.04 -21.00 -34.78
CA GLN A 67 -8.92 -21.87 -35.15
C GLN A 67 -9.11 -22.67 -36.45
N PRO A 68 -10.29 -23.27 -36.73
CA PRO A 68 -10.55 -23.97 -38.00
C PRO A 68 -10.39 -23.08 -39.24
N ASN A 69 -10.55 -21.75 -39.08
CA ASN A 69 -10.46 -20.76 -40.16
C ASN A 69 -9.10 -20.03 -40.19
N ASN A 70 -8.06 -20.57 -39.53
CA ASN A 70 -6.75 -19.93 -39.41
C ASN A 70 -6.00 -19.71 -40.74
N HIS A 71 -6.50 -20.23 -41.85
CA HIS A 71 -5.97 -20.02 -43.20
C HIS A 71 -6.38 -18.66 -43.77
N ASN A 72 -7.39 -18.00 -43.20
CA ASN A 72 -7.79 -16.64 -43.56
C ASN A 72 -6.92 -15.61 -42.83
N GLU A 73 -6.27 -14.71 -43.58
CA GLU A 73 -5.40 -13.67 -43.02
C GLU A 73 -6.10 -12.79 -41.97
N LYS A 74 -7.39 -12.45 -42.18
CA LYS A 74 -8.16 -11.67 -41.20
C LYS A 74 -8.38 -12.44 -39.90
N VAL A 75 -8.56 -13.75 -39.98
CA VAL A 75 -8.70 -14.61 -38.79
C VAL A 75 -7.38 -14.71 -38.05
N GLN A 76 -6.25 -14.78 -38.76
CA GLN A 76 -4.94 -14.74 -38.12
C GLN A 76 -4.67 -13.41 -37.40
N GLU A 77 -5.08 -12.28 -37.98
CA GLU A 77 -4.98 -10.98 -37.33
C GLU A 77 -5.81 -10.94 -36.04
N ILE A 78 -7.04 -11.44 -36.07
CA ILE A 78 -7.89 -11.54 -34.88
C ILE A 78 -7.25 -12.44 -33.82
N LEU A 79 -6.74 -13.61 -34.18
CA LEU A 79 -6.06 -14.52 -33.25
C LEU A 79 -4.85 -13.85 -32.58
N LYS A 80 -4.07 -13.03 -33.30
CA LYS A 80 -2.98 -12.23 -32.72
C LYS A 80 -3.50 -11.19 -31.71
N GLN A 81 -4.63 -10.54 -32.02
CA GLN A 81 -5.26 -9.60 -31.09
C GLN A 81 -5.77 -10.31 -29.83
N LEU A 82 -6.29 -11.54 -29.94
CA LEU A 82 -6.67 -12.33 -28.77
C LEU A 82 -5.48 -12.63 -27.87
N GLU A 83 -4.33 -12.98 -28.44
CA GLU A 83 -3.10 -13.20 -27.67
C GLU A 83 -2.66 -11.92 -26.94
N TYR A 84 -2.68 -10.78 -27.64
CA TYR A 84 -2.40 -9.49 -27.01
C TYR A 84 -3.37 -9.17 -25.85
N MET A 85 -4.65 -9.50 -26.01
CA MET A 85 -5.64 -9.33 -24.94
C MET A 85 -5.36 -10.24 -23.73
N ARG A 86 -4.89 -11.48 -23.94
CA ARG A 86 -4.47 -12.38 -22.86
C ARG A 86 -3.30 -11.80 -22.08
N GLU A 87 -2.25 -11.39 -22.79
CA GLU A 87 -1.07 -10.78 -22.18
C GLU A 87 -1.44 -9.54 -21.37
N MET A 88 -2.30 -8.68 -21.93
CA MET A 88 -2.77 -7.46 -21.25
C MET A 88 -3.58 -7.78 -19.99
N ALA A 89 -4.47 -8.78 -20.03
CA ALA A 89 -5.27 -9.19 -18.88
C ALA A 89 -4.39 -9.75 -17.75
N GLN A 90 -3.41 -10.60 -18.09
CA GLN A 90 -2.44 -11.13 -17.15
C GLN A 90 -1.59 -10.02 -16.53
N TYR A 91 -1.08 -9.10 -17.36
CA TYR A 91 -0.28 -7.97 -16.92
C TYR A 91 -1.05 -7.09 -15.91
N ARG A 92 -2.31 -6.75 -16.20
CA ARG A 92 -3.15 -5.93 -15.31
C ARG A 92 -3.41 -6.61 -13.97
N THR A 93 -3.66 -7.91 -13.98
CA THR A 93 -3.88 -8.69 -12.75
C THR A 93 -2.61 -8.77 -11.91
N HIS A 94 -1.46 -8.99 -12.56
CA HIS A 94 -0.16 -8.97 -11.89
C HIS A 94 0.14 -7.59 -11.28
N ALA A 95 -0.04 -6.51 -12.05
CA ALA A 95 0.15 -5.14 -11.56
C ALA A 95 -0.75 -4.82 -10.34
N THR A 96 -2.01 -5.26 -10.36
CA THR A 96 -2.93 -5.08 -9.22
C THR A 96 -2.46 -5.83 -7.97
N THR A 97 -1.90 -7.03 -8.16
CA THR A 97 -1.32 -7.82 -7.07
C THR A 97 -0.08 -7.14 -6.49
N GLU A 98 0.83 -6.65 -7.34
CA GLU A 98 2.04 -5.94 -6.91
C GLU A 98 1.72 -4.63 -6.16
N ILE A 99 0.72 -3.87 -6.64
CA ILE A 99 0.23 -2.67 -5.96
C ILE A 99 -0.29 -3.03 -4.56
N THR A 100 -1.06 -4.10 -4.44
CA THR A 100 -1.59 -4.58 -3.16
C THR A 100 -0.49 -4.94 -2.18
N ILE A 101 0.56 -5.65 -2.64
CA ILE A 101 1.73 -5.99 -1.83
C ILE A 101 2.45 -4.72 -1.38
N THR A 102 2.80 -3.84 -2.33
CA THR A 102 3.54 -2.60 -2.07
C THR A 102 2.80 -1.71 -1.06
N LEU A 103 1.48 -1.61 -1.19
CA LEU A 103 0.65 -0.82 -0.29
C LEU A 103 0.61 -1.40 1.12
N SER A 104 0.55 -2.73 1.23
CA SER A 104 0.60 -3.43 2.52
C SER A 104 1.95 -3.18 3.23
N ASP A 105 3.05 -3.25 2.49
CA ASP A 105 4.39 -2.98 3.01
C ASP A 105 4.55 -1.51 3.45
N LEU A 106 4.06 -0.56 2.65
CA LEU A 106 4.11 0.87 2.96
C LEU A 106 3.35 1.19 4.26
N LEU A 107 2.15 0.61 4.42
CA LEU A 107 1.31 0.83 5.59
C LEU A 107 1.91 0.23 6.86
N LYS A 108 2.52 -0.95 6.75
CA LYS A 108 3.28 -1.56 7.84
C LYS A 108 4.46 -0.68 8.25
N SER A 109 5.23 -0.20 7.28
CA SER A 109 6.35 0.71 7.53
C SER A 109 5.91 2.01 8.20
N LEU A 110 4.78 2.59 7.77
CA LEU A 110 4.23 3.80 8.39
C LEU A 110 3.82 3.56 9.85
N HIS A 111 3.18 2.43 10.14
CA HIS A 111 2.81 2.07 11.51
C HIS A 111 4.05 1.91 12.40
N GLU A 112 5.07 1.18 11.94
CA GLU A 112 6.34 0.99 12.67
C GLU A 112 7.04 2.34 12.97
N GLN A 113 7.14 3.23 11.97
CA GLN A 113 7.73 4.56 12.16
C GLN A 113 6.93 5.44 13.14
N SER A 114 5.60 5.34 13.12
CA SER A 114 4.74 6.09 14.04
C SER A 114 4.94 5.62 15.49
N SER A 115 5.05 4.31 15.69
CA SER A 115 5.35 3.71 17.00
C SER A 115 6.73 4.16 17.50
N GLU A 116 7.76 4.09 16.66
CA GLU A 116 9.12 4.50 17.02
C GLU A 116 9.18 6.01 17.40
N LEU A 117 8.50 6.88 16.65
CA LEU A 117 8.39 8.30 17.00
C LEU A 117 7.74 8.53 18.37
N SER A 118 6.73 7.72 18.71
CA SER A 118 6.07 7.77 20.01
C SER A 118 7.03 7.38 21.15
N GLU A 119 7.80 6.30 20.96
CA GLU A 119 8.80 5.83 21.92
C GLU A 119 9.95 6.83 22.12
N ILE A 120 10.48 7.40 21.03
CA ILE A 120 11.52 8.45 21.08
C ILE A 120 10.99 9.65 21.86
N SER A 121 9.76 10.06 21.58
CA SER A 121 9.16 11.21 22.22
C SER A 121 8.92 11.00 23.72
N ASN A 122 8.45 9.81 24.12
CA ASN A 122 8.32 9.43 25.52
C ASN A 122 9.68 9.46 26.24
N THR A 123 10.69 8.86 25.61
CA THR A 123 12.06 8.84 26.15
C THR A 123 12.60 10.25 26.34
N LEU A 124 12.39 11.16 25.37
CA LEU A 124 12.75 12.56 25.48
C LEU A 124 12.07 13.22 26.69
N LEU A 125 10.75 13.08 26.82
CA LEU A 125 9.99 13.66 27.94
C LEU A 125 10.47 13.14 29.30
N GLU A 126 10.78 11.85 29.42
CA GLU A 126 11.34 11.26 30.64
C GLU A 126 12.71 11.82 30.99
N GLN A 127 13.62 11.93 30.01
CA GLN A 127 14.96 12.49 30.24
C GLN A 127 14.87 13.95 30.65
N MET A 128 13.97 14.72 30.04
CA MET A 128 13.74 16.13 30.39
C MET A 128 13.16 16.31 31.78
N GLY A 129 12.30 15.38 32.24
CA GLY A 129 11.83 15.33 33.61
C GLY A 129 12.97 15.27 34.64
N LYS A 130 14.13 14.67 34.29
CA LYS A 130 15.32 14.59 35.16
C LYS A 130 16.10 15.91 35.23
N PHE A 131 15.93 16.81 34.27
CA PHE A 131 16.57 18.14 34.26
C PHE A 131 15.75 19.21 35.00
N LYS A 132 14.51 18.91 35.42
CA LYS A 132 13.77 19.76 36.36
C LYS A 132 14.38 19.63 37.77
N LEU A 133 15.45 20.37 38.00
CA LEU A 133 15.98 20.76 39.32
C LEU A 133 15.81 22.27 39.51
#